data_AF-A0A251NVT5-F1
#
_entry.id   AF-A0A251NVT5-F1
#
_cell.length_a   1.000
_cell.length_b   1.000
_cell.length_c   1.000
_cell.angle_alpha   90.00
_cell.angle_beta   90.00
_cell.angle_gamma   90.00
#
_symmetry.space_group_name_H-M   'P 1'
#
loop_
_entity.id
_entity.type
_entity.pdbx_description
1 polymer ?
#
loop_
_entity_poly.entity_id
_entity_poly.type
_entity_poly.pdbx_seq_one_letter_code
_entity_poly.pdbx_strand_id
1 'polypeptide(L)'
;MAGSMPNPRLRSLLWWRRWAKKDWAIAAVGFTVVAFALTLLSNSWRDEPDSDITRPFHPITASDLVELTLLQNAKARGALCLDGSAPGYHFKKGFGSGANNWLLHIEGGGWCNTMESCSWRKGTSLGSSKYMDHKVPFSGILSSHPSENPEFFNWNKVKIRYCDGASLAGHPENDLKNGSALFFRGQLIWEAVMDELLSVGLSKAKQALLSGCSAGGLATLIHCDDFRRLLPTDATVKCLADAGFFLDEYVYVY
;
A
#
# COMPACT_ATOMS: atom_id res chain seq x y z
N MET A 1 -77.96 -9.82 46.88
CA MET A 1 -76.65 -9.15 46.96
C MET A 1 -75.68 -10.11 47.61
N ALA A 2 -74.47 -10.23 47.06
CA ALA A 2 -73.44 -11.26 47.33
C ALA A 2 -73.80 -12.68 46.82
N GLY A 3 -72.90 -13.50 46.29
CA GLY A 3 -71.44 -13.44 46.28
C GLY A 3 -70.81 -13.90 44.97
N SER A 4 -69.65 -13.34 44.69
CA SER A 4 -68.76 -13.57 43.56
C SER A 4 -68.09 -14.94 43.62
N MET A 5 -68.15 -15.70 42.52
CA MET A 5 -67.30 -16.88 42.28
C MET A 5 -65.85 -16.43 41.98
N PRO A 6 -64.82 -17.15 42.48
CA PRO A 6 -63.43 -16.82 42.20
C PRO A 6 -63.02 -17.19 40.77
N ASN A 7 -62.36 -16.24 40.09
CA ASN A 7 -61.92 -16.30 38.69
C ASN A 7 -60.63 -17.16 38.57
N PRO A 8 -60.53 -18.15 37.67
CA PRO A 8 -59.44 -19.14 37.62
C PRO A 8 -58.09 -18.64 37.09
N ARG A 9 -57.86 -17.33 37.03
CA ARG A 9 -56.67 -16.69 36.42
C ARG A 9 -55.51 -16.46 37.38
N LEU A 10 -55.31 -17.33 38.37
CA LEU A 10 -54.15 -17.29 39.26
C LEU A 10 -53.48 -18.66 39.44
N ARG A 11 -53.43 -19.47 38.37
CA ARG A 11 -52.73 -20.78 38.36
C ARG A 11 -51.54 -20.88 37.41
N SER A 12 -51.21 -19.83 36.65
CA SER A 12 -50.15 -19.88 35.63
C SER A 12 -48.77 -19.40 36.10
N LEU A 13 -48.62 -18.90 37.33
CA LEU A 13 -47.34 -18.36 37.83
C LEU A 13 -46.55 -19.32 38.74
N LEU A 14 -46.89 -20.61 38.79
CA LEU A 14 -46.23 -21.60 39.66
C LEU A 14 -45.66 -22.83 38.93
N TRP A 15 -45.57 -22.80 37.60
CA TRP A 15 -45.05 -23.95 36.84
C TRP A 15 -43.53 -24.16 36.98
N TRP A 16 -42.77 -23.12 37.34
CA TRP A 16 -41.30 -23.17 37.42
C TRP A 16 -40.76 -23.81 38.71
N ARG A 17 -41.62 -24.09 39.71
CA ARG A 17 -41.20 -24.56 41.04
C ARG A 17 -41.16 -26.09 41.20
N ARG A 18 -41.40 -26.85 40.13
CA ARG A 18 -41.55 -28.33 40.17
C ARG A 18 -40.44 -29.12 39.48
N TRP A 19 -39.44 -28.44 38.94
CA TRP A 19 -38.39 -29.09 38.16
C TRP A 19 -37.32 -29.66 39.09
N ALA A 20 -37.04 -30.96 38.96
CA ALA A 20 -35.93 -31.59 39.67
C ALA A 20 -34.60 -31.08 39.09
N LYS A 21 -33.49 -31.20 39.85
CA LYS A 21 -32.15 -30.77 39.37
C LYS A 21 -31.77 -31.39 38.02
N LYS A 22 -32.23 -32.62 37.75
CA LYS A 22 -32.04 -33.31 36.47
C LYS A 22 -32.80 -32.63 35.31
N ASP A 23 -34.00 -32.10 35.55
CA ASP A 23 -34.78 -31.40 34.53
C ASP A 23 -34.14 -30.05 34.18
N TRP A 24 -33.58 -29.36 35.19
CA TRP A 24 -32.75 -28.17 34.98
C TRP A 24 -31.46 -28.47 34.22
N ALA A 25 -30.81 -29.60 34.49
CA ALA A 25 -29.62 -30.02 33.74
C ALA A 25 -29.95 -30.33 32.27
N ILE A 26 -31.07 -31.02 32.00
CA ILE A 26 -31.52 -31.32 30.63
C ILE A 26 -31.86 -30.03 29.89
N ALA A 27 -32.57 -29.09 30.52
CA ALA A 27 -32.85 -27.80 29.91
C ALA A 27 -31.60 -26.95 29.69
N ALA A 28 -30.63 -26.98 30.62
CA ALA A 28 -29.36 -26.27 30.44
C ALA A 28 -28.58 -26.84 29.26
N VAL A 29 -28.43 -28.16 29.15
CA VAL A 29 -27.75 -28.81 28.00
C VAL A 29 -28.50 -28.52 26.71
N GLY A 30 -29.83 -28.63 26.70
CA GLY A 30 -30.65 -28.29 25.53
C GLY A 30 -30.47 -26.85 25.09
N PHE A 31 -30.48 -25.90 26.03
CA PHE A 31 -30.25 -24.48 25.74
C PHE A 31 -28.83 -24.22 25.24
N THR A 32 -27.83 -24.95 25.76
CA THR A 32 -26.43 -24.81 25.32
C THR A 32 -26.24 -25.33 23.89
N VAL A 33 -26.86 -26.47 23.55
CA VAL A 33 -26.83 -27.03 22.18
C VAL A 33 -27.56 -26.11 21.21
N VAL A 34 -28.71 -25.56 21.59
CA VAL A 34 -29.46 -24.61 20.75
C VAL A 34 -28.70 -23.30 20.58
N ALA A 35 -28.08 -22.76 21.63
CA ALA A 35 -27.23 -21.57 21.54
C ALA A 35 -25.98 -21.83 20.68
N PHE A 36 -25.37 -23.02 20.78
CA PHE A 36 -24.24 -23.42 19.94
C PHE A 36 -24.66 -23.60 18.47
N ALA A 37 -25.83 -24.20 18.21
CA ALA A 37 -26.40 -24.30 16.86
C ALA A 37 -26.76 -22.92 16.29
N LEU A 38 -27.30 -22.01 17.10
CA LEU A 38 -27.61 -20.63 16.69
C LEU A 38 -26.35 -19.79 16.47
N THR A 39 -25.26 -20.04 17.18
CA THR A 39 -23.96 -19.37 16.93
C THR A 39 -23.27 -19.94 15.69
N LEU A 40 -23.36 -21.26 15.45
CA LEU A 40 -22.92 -21.87 14.19
C LEU A 40 -23.76 -21.38 12.99
N LEU A 41 -25.08 -21.25 13.14
CA LEU A 41 -25.94 -20.65 12.13
C LEU A 41 -25.66 -19.15 11.97
N SER A 42 -25.48 -18.38 13.05
CA SER A 42 -25.11 -16.96 12.97
C SER A 42 -23.75 -16.75 12.29
N ASN A 43 -22.77 -17.62 12.54
CA ASN A 43 -21.48 -17.59 11.85
C ASN A 43 -21.59 -18.06 10.40
N SER A 44 -22.44 -19.07 10.12
CA SER A 44 -22.75 -19.52 8.75
C SER A 44 -23.55 -18.48 7.94
N TRP A 45 -24.26 -17.57 8.59
CA TRP A 45 -25.03 -16.49 7.98
C TRP A 45 -24.29 -15.15 7.96
N ARG A 46 -23.01 -15.13 8.40
CA ARG A 46 -22.11 -13.97 8.29
C ARG A 46 -21.13 -14.05 7.13
N ASP A 47 -21.12 -15.14 6.39
CA ASP A 47 -20.50 -15.19 5.08
C ASP A 47 -21.48 -14.60 4.06
N GLU A 48 -21.60 -13.26 4.05
CA GLU A 48 -21.95 -12.57 2.81
C GLU A 48 -20.89 -12.98 1.78
N PRO A 49 -21.26 -13.61 0.64
CA PRO A 49 -20.31 -13.79 -0.43
C PRO A 49 -19.84 -12.39 -0.84
N ASP A 50 -18.54 -12.16 -0.70
CA ASP A 50 -17.85 -10.92 -1.03
C ASP A 50 -18.36 -10.40 -2.39
N SER A 51 -19.28 -9.44 -2.34
CA SER A 51 -19.94 -8.86 -3.51
C SER A 51 -19.04 -7.82 -4.21
N ASP A 52 -17.74 -7.82 -3.86
CA ASP A 52 -16.69 -6.95 -4.42
C ASP A 52 -16.38 -7.22 -5.91
N ILE A 53 -17.03 -8.22 -6.53
CA ILE A 53 -16.96 -8.47 -7.99
C ILE A 53 -17.75 -7.40 -8.79
N THR A 54 -18.48 -6.50 -8.13
CA THR A 54 -19.26 -5.44 -8.81
C THR A 54 -18.66 -4.03 -8.74
N ARG A 55 -17.41 -3.85 -8.27
CA ARG A 55 -16.71 -2.60 -8.61
C ARG A 55 -16.54 -2.57 -10.12
N PRO A 56 -17.15 -1.62 -10.86
CA PRO A 56 -16.93 -1.54 -12.29
C PRO A 56 -15.44 -1.32 -12.48
N PHE A 57 -14.78 -2.29 -13.12
CA PHE A 57 -13.43 -2.11 -13.61
C PHE A 57 -13.47 -0.84 -14.46
N HIS A 58 -12.92 0.26 -13.94
CA HIS A 58 -12.89 1.51 -14.67
C HIS A 58 -12.01 1.28 -15.90
N PRO A 59 -12.55 1.38 -17.13
CA PRO A 59 -11.74 1.18 -18.31
C PRO A 59 -10.63 2.22 -18.30
N ILE A 60 -9.38 1.77 -18.41
CA ILE A 60 -8.23 2.68 -18.48
C ILE A 60 -8.42 3.57 -19.70
N THR A 61 -8.59 4.87 -19.46
CA THR A 61 -8.73 5.86 -20.52
C THR A 61 -7.39 6.53 -20.81
N ALA A 62 -7.29 7.25 -21.92
CA ALA A 62 -6.11 8.07 -22.21
C ALA A 62 -5.82 9.11 -21.11
N SER A 63 -6.83 9.52 -20.33
CA SER A 63 -6.67 10.46 -19.22
C SER A 63 -6.02 9.85 -17.97
N ASP A 64 -5.96 8.52 -17.90
CA ASP A 64 -5.31 7.76 -16.82
C ASP A 64 -3.84 7.50 -17.08
N LEU A 65 -3.41 7.63 -18.34
CA LEU A 65 -2.03 7.45 -18.75
C LEU A 65 -1.18 8.68 -18.41
N VAL A 66 -0.15 8.48 -17.60
CA VAL A 66 0.76 9.53 -17.15
C VAL A 66 2.11 9.37 -17.83
N GLU A 67 2.64 10.45 -18.40
CA GLU A 67 3.91 10.43 -19.14
C GLU A 67 5.13 10.29 -18.21
N LEU A 68 6.16 9.60 -18.71
CA LEU A 68 7.45 9.49 -18.05
C LEU A 68 8.22 10.80 -18.19
N THR A 69 8.64 11.34 -17.06
CA THR A 69 9.56 12.49 -16.97
C THR A 69 10.94 11.98 -16.57
N LEU A 70 11.95 12.21 -17.41
CA LEU A 70 13.35 11.92 -17.09
C LEU A 70 14.00 13.14 -16.42
N LEU A 71 14.82 12.88 -15.40
CA LEU A 71 15.54 13.94 -14.68
C LEU A 71 16.66 14.50 -15.57
N GLN A 72 16.50 15.76 -16.01
CA GLN A 72 17.42 16.40 -16.96
C GLN A 72 18.84 16.54 -16.40
N ASN A 73 18.98 16.88 -15.12
CA ASN A 73 20.27 17.13 -14.47
C ASN A 73 20.86 15.92 -13.74
N ALA A 74 20.30 14.73 -13.93
CA ALA A 74 20.67 13.55 -13.16
C ALA A 74 22.15 13.16 -13.36
N LYS A 75 22.65 13.25 -14.60
CA LYS A 75 24.06 12.96 -14.93
C LYS A 75 25.04 13.89 -14.21
N ALA A 76 24.74 15.19 -14.17
CA ALA A 76 25.57 16.17 -13.48
C ALA A 76 25.64 15.91 -11.96
N ARG A 77 24.60 15.28 -11.42
CA ARG A 77 24.52 14.86 -10.00
C ARG A 77 25.02 13.45 -9.73
N GLY A 78 25.44 12.70 -10.75
CA GLY A 78 25.79 11.28 -10.62
C GLY A 78 24.60 10.36 -10.27
N ALA A 79 23.38 10.85 -10.39
CA ALA A 79 22.14 10.08 -10.19
C ALA A 79 21.84 9.30 -11.46
N LEU A 80 22.23 8.03 -11.49
CA LEU A 80 22.20 7.19 -12.68
C LEU A 80 21.53 5.85 -12.40
N CYS A 81 20.69 5.37 -13.32
CA CYS A 81 20.24 3.98 -13.33
C CYS A 81 21.43 3.03 -13.52
N LEU A 82 21.21 1.72 -13.31
CA LEU A 82 22.25 0.69 -13.45
C LEU A 82 23.03 0.78 -14.77
N ASP A 83 22.41 1.15 -15.89
CA ASP A 83 23.06 1.28 -17.20
C ASP A 83 23.69 2.66 -17.48
N GLY A 84 23.56 3.63 -16.56
CA GLY A 84 24.02 5.00 -16.75
C GLY A 84 22.98 5.94 -17.40
N SER A 85 21.75 5.51 -17.64
CA SER A 85 20.67 6.39 -18.07
C SER A 85 20.15 7.25 -16.92
N ALA A 86 19.43 8.33 -17.25
CA ALA A 86 18.82 9.18 -16.24
C ALA A 86 17.60 8.47 -15.61
N PRO A 87 17.42 8.52 -14.27
CA PRO A 87 16.19 8.08 -13.61
C PRO A 87 14.99 8.93 -14.04
N GLY A 88 13.80 8.47 -13.70
CA GLY A 88 12.57 9.17 -14.04
C GLY A 88 11.40 8.85 -13.11
N TYR A 89 10.33 9.60 -13.29
CA TYR A 89 9.07 9.45 -12.56
C TYR A 89 7.89 9.81 -13.45
N HIS A 90 6.70 9.38 -13.07
CA HIS A 90 5.44 9.83 -13.66
C HIS A 90 4.77 10.78 -12.67
N PHE A 91 4.21 11.88 -13.14
CA PHE A 91 3.59 12.88 -12.27
C PHE A 91 2.24 13.35 -12.80
N LYS A 92 1.21 13.27 -11.95
CA LYS A 92 -0.13 13.80 -12.20
C LYS A 92 -0.46 14.83 -11.13
N LYS A 93 -0.72 16.06 -11.57
CA LYS A 93 -1.01 17.19 -10.68
C LYS A 93 -2.36 17.01 -9.97
N GLY A 94 -2.38 17.32 -8.68
CA GLY A 94 -3.59 17.34 -7.86
C GLY A 94 -4.49 18.53 -8.16
N PHE A 95 -5.70 18.50 -7.62
CA PHE A 95 -6.72 19.54 -7.85
C PHE A 95 -7.62 19.73 -6.64
N GLY A 96 -8.35 20.85 -6.62
CA GLY A 96 -9.28 21.18 -5.54
C GLY A 96 -8.62 21.18 -4.15
N SER A 97 -9.26 20.54 -3.18
CA SER A 97 -8.75 20.43 -1.81
C SER A 97 -7.43 19.64 -1.70
N GLY A 98 -7.15 18.74 -2.64
CA GLY A 98 -5.93 17.91 -2.67
C GLY A 98 -4.73 18.58 -3.36
N ALA A 99 -4.87 19.80 -3.89
CA ALA A 99 -3.83 20.45 -4.69
C ALA A 99 -2.50 20.70 -3.94
N ASN A 100 -2.51 20.74 -2.60
CA ASN A 100 -1.31 20.84 -1.76
C ASN A 100 -0.99 19.55 -0.99
N ASN A 101 -1.62 18.44 -1.34
CA ASN A 101 -1.34 17.13 -0.76
C ASN A 101 -0.62 16.26 -1.78
N TRP A 102 0.27 15.39 -1.31
CA TRP A 102 1.20 14.64 -2.15
C TRP A 102 1.23 13.16 -1.80
N LEU A 103 1.15 12.31 -2.81
CA LEU A 103 1.34 10.88 -2.73
C LEU A 103 2.47 10.47 -3.66
N LEU A 104 3.57 10.01 -3.07
CA LEU A 104 4.70 9.46 -3.80
C LEU A 104 4.66 7.94 -3.66
N HIS A 105 4.80 7.23 -4.77
CA HIS A 105 4.80 5.77 -4.80
C HIS A 105 6.07 5.25 -5.49
N ILE A 106 6.88 4.47 -4.78
CA ILE A 106 8.11 3.87 -5.27
C ILE A 106 7.79 2.52 -5.90
N GLU A 107 8.14 2.37 -7.19
CA GLU A 107 8.01 1.13 -7.93
C GLU A 107 8.84 0.00 -7.29
N GLY A 108 8.26 -1.22 -7.26
CA GLY A 108 8.95 -2.44 -6.83
C GLY A 108 9.67 -3.16 -7.98
N GLY A 109 10.05 -4.41 -7.74
CA GLY A 109 10.67 -5.26 -8.78
C GLY A 109 11.91 -6.01 -8.32
N GLY A 110 11.99 -6.41 -7.05
CA GLY A 110 13.10 -7.20 -6.51
C GLY A 110 14.48 -6.53 -6.61
N TRP A 111 15.54 -7.32 -6.40
CA TRP A 111 16.93 -6.88 -6.36
C TRP A 111 17.80 -7.64 -7.34
N CYS A 112 18.98 -7.12 -7.63
CA CYS A 112 20.06 -7.92 -8.19
C CYS A 112 21.18 -7.98 -7.14
N ASN A 113 21.74 -9.16 -6.91
CA ASN A 113 22.66 -9.42 -5.80
C ASN A 113 24.02 -9.98 -6.25
N THR A 114 24.25 -10.08 -7.55
CA THR A 114 25.53 -10.46 -8.15
C THR A 114 25.84 -9.53 -9.32
N MET A 115 27.12 -9.40 -9.67
CA MET A 115 27.55 -8.61 -10.83
C MET A 115 26.88 -9.08 -12.13
N GLU A 116 26.74 -10.40 -12.30
CA GLU A 116 26.07 -11.01 -13.45
C GLU A 116 24.57 -10.66 -13.48
N SER A 117 23.85 -10.86 -12.37
CA SER A 117 22.42 -10.54 -12.30
C SER A 117 22.15 -9.04 -12.50
N CYS A 118 23.00 -8.17 -11.95
CA CYS A 118 22.89 -6.73 -12.16
C CYS A 118 23.24 -6.33 -13.60
N SER A 119 24.24 -6.97 -14.20
CA SER A 119 24.60 -6.76 -15.60
C SER A 119 23.48 -7.18 -16.55
N TRP A 120 22.74 -8.24 -16.24
CA TRP A 120 21.54 -8.60 -16.98
C TRP A 120 20.43 -7.57 -16.75
N ARG A 121 20.18 -7.19 -15.50
CA ARG A 121 19.10 -6.28 -15.11
C ARG A 121 19.20 -4.90 -15.76
N LYS A 122 20.41 -4.38 -15.99
CA LYS A 122 20.61 -3.09 -16.67
C LYS A 122 20.00 -3.03 -18.08
N GLY A 123 19.75 -4.20 -18.70
CA GLY A 123 19.06 -4.33 -19.99
C GLY A 123 17.53 -4.35 -19.90
N THR A 124 16.94 -4.00 -18.75
CA THR A 124 15.49 -4.04 -18.49
C THR A 124 14.96 -2.69 -18.01
N SER A 125 13.63 -2.54 -17.93
CA SER A 125 12.98 -1.34 -17.38
C SER A 125 13.35 -1.06 -15.91
N LEU A 126 13.80 -2.08 -15.19
CA LEU A 126 14.23 -2.01 -13.79
C LEU A 126 15.73 -1.74 -13.60
N GLY A 127 16.44 -1.44 -14.68
CA GLY A 127 17.86 -1.07 -14.67
C GLY A 127 18.24 0.02 -15.66
N SER A 128 17.33 0.41 -16.55
CA SER A 128 17.54 1.49 -17.50
C SER A 128 16.22 2.15 -17.89
N SER A 129 16.22 3.48 -17.88
CA SER A 129 15.09 4.27 -18.36
C SER A 129 14.84 4.18 -19.86
N LYS A 130 15.78 3.61 -20.63
CA LYS A 130 15.60 3.34 -22.08
C LYS A 130 14.54 2.28 -22.36
N TYR A 131 14.23 1.44 -21.36
CA TYR A 131 13.25 0.35 -21.48
C TYR A 131 12.00 0.60 -20.63
N MET A 132 11.89 1.76 -19.97
CA MET A 132 10.71 2.12 -19.19
C MET A 132 9.54 2.50 -20.11
N ASP A 133 8.33 2.06 -19.75
CA ASP A 133 7.12 2.53 -20.43
C ASP A 133 7.01 4.05 -20.36
N HIS A 134 6.83 4.68 -21.52
CA HIS A 134 6.69 6.13 -21.63
C HIS A 134 5.38 6.66 -21.06
N LYS A 135 4.35 5.81 -21.00
CA LYS A 135 3.03 6.13 -20.45
C LYS A 135 2.54 4.96 -19.62
N VAL A 136 2.12 5.23 -18.38
CA VAL A 136 1.58 4.20 -17.48
C VAL A 136 0.25 4.64 -16.89
N PRO A 137 -0.71 3.72 -16.72
CA PRO A 137 -1.95 4.03 -16.03
C PRO A 137 -1.68 4.25 -14.53
N PHE A 138 -2.33 5.26 -13.96
CA PHE A 138 -2.43 5.39 -12.51
C PHE A 138 -3.69 4.68 -12.03
N SER A 139 -3.50 3.60 -11.27
CA SER A 139 -4.56 2.78 -10.66
C SER A 139 -4.35 2.64 -9.14
N GLY A 140 -5.28 2.00 -8.46
CA GLY A 140 -5.30 1.78 -7.02
C GLY A 140 -5.13 3.10 -6.26
N ILE A 141 -4.16 3.14 -5.34
CA ILE A 141 -3.85 4.33 -4.54
C ILE A 141 -3.42 5.54 -5.39
N LEU A 142 -2.97 5.35 -6.64
CA LEU A 142 -2.64 6.42 -7.58
C LEU A 142 -3.84 6.83 -8.45
N SER A 143 -4.92 6.06 -8.49
CA SER A 143 -6.08 6.32 -9.36
C SER A 143 -6.73 7.67 -9.10
N SER A 144 -7.11 8.38 -10.16
CA SER A 144 -7.88 9.63 -10.10
C SER A 144 -9.38 9.43 -9.95
N HIS A 145 -9.85 8.18 -9.91
CA HIS A 145 -11.26 7.85 -9.74
C HIS A 145 -11.60 7.73 -8.26
N PRO A 146 -12.54 8.53 -7.71
CA PRO A 146 -12.95 8.44 -6.30
C PRO A 146 -13.53 7.08 -5.90
N SER A 147 -14.11 6.33 -6.85
CA SER A 147 -14.62 4.98 -6.66
C SER A 147 -13.52 3.95 -6.37
N GLU A 148 -12.30 4.20 -6.85
CA GLU A 148 -11.13 3.35 -6.64
C GLU A 148 -10.23 3.89 -5.54
N ASN A 149 -10.12 5.22 -5.45
CA ASN A 149 -9.24 5.94 -4.54
C ASN A 149 -9.99 7.08 -3.81
N PRO A 150 -10.90 6.76 -2.87
CA PRO A 150 -11.74 7.77 -2.24
C PRO A 150 -10.94 8.81 -1.45
N GLU A 151 -9.79 8.43 -0.91
CA GLU A 151 -8.98 9.27 -0.02
C GLU A 151 -8.03 10.22 -0.77
N PHE A 152 -7.40 9.74 -1.84
CA PHE A 152 -6.27 10.43 -2.48
C PHE A 152 -6.53 10.81 -3.95
N PHE A 153 -7.73 10.61 -4.50
CA PHE A 153 -8.00 10.78 -5.93
C PHE A 153 -7.58 12.16 -6.49
N ASN A 154 -7.67 13.22 -5.69
CA ASN A 154 -7.36 14.59 -6.08
C ASN A 154 -6.00 15.11 -5.58
N TRP A 155 -5.17 14.26 -4.99
CA TRP A 155 -3.81 14.62 -4.56
C TRP A 155 -2.85 14.70 -5.74
N ASN A 156 -1.73 15.40 -5.55
CA ASN A 156 -0.56 15.28 -6.44
C ASN A 156 -0.03 13.85 -6.33
N LYS A 157 0.18 13.18 -7.46
CA LYS A 157 0.57 11.77 -7.50
C LYS A 157 1.84 11.59 -8.29
N VAL A 158 2.81 10.92 -7.69
CA VAL A 158 4.10 10.62 -8.30
C VAL A 158 4.34 9.12 -8.25
N LYS A 159 4.64 8.49 -9.38
CA LYS A 159 5.21 7.15 -9.43
C LYS A 159 6.70 7.26 -9.73
N ILE A 160 7.55 7.02 -8.74
CA ILE A 160 9.01 7.01 -8.89
C ILE A 160 9.41 5.69 -9.53
N ARG A 161 10.14 5.75 -10.67
CA ARG A 161 10.58 4.54 -11.36
C ARG A 161 11.86 4.01 -10.73
N TYR A 162 11.87 2.71 -10.46
CA TYR A 162 12.96 2.02 -9.79
C TYR A 162 13.95 1.45 -10.80
N CYS A 163 15.22 1.85 -10.72
CA CYS A 163 16.23 1.46 -11.71
C CYS A 163 17.66 1.24 -11.17
N ASP A 164 17.85 1.26 -9.85
CA ASP A 164 19.16 1.05 -9.20
C ASP A 164 19.36 -0.41 -8.75
N GLY A 165 18.29 -1.20 -8.67
CA GLY A 165 18.34 -2.59 -8.27
C GLY A 165 18.64 -2.86 -6.79
N ALA A 166 18.64 -1.82 -5.96
CA ALA A 166 19.03 -1.85 -4.55
C ALA A 166 18.06 -1.03 -3.65
N SER A 167 16.75 -1.02 -3.93
CA SER A 167 15.75 -0.25 -3.16
C SER A 167 16.09 1.24 -2.95
N LEU A 168 16.69 1.88 -3.95
CA LEU A 168 17.17 3.27 -3.85
C LEU A 168 18.16 3.51 -2.70
N ALA A 169 18.87 2.47 -2.23
CA ALA A 169 19.77 2.57 -1.07
C ALA A 169 21.27 2.58 -1.45
N GLY A 170 21.61 2.23 -2.69
CA GLY A 170 23.01 2.15 -3.14
C GLY A 170 23.73 3.50 -3.20
N HIS A 171 25.03 3.53 -2.89
CA HIS A 171 25.88 4.72 -2.99
C HIS A 171 27.09 4.47 -3.94
N PRO A 172 27.68 5.51 -4.57
CA PRO A 172 28.82 5.41 -5.50
C PRO A 172 30.02 4.61 -5.03
N GLU A 173 30.23 4.53 -3.71
CA GLU A 173 31.32 3.75 -3.11
C GLU A 173 31.20 2.25 -3.40
N ASN A 174 29.98 1.81 -3.76
CA ASN A 174 29.69 0.44 -4.14
C ASN A 174 29.99 0.15 -5.62
N ASP A 175 30.35 1.15 -6.42
CA ASP A 175 30.69 0.95 -7.83
C ASP A 175 32.06 0.30 -7.97
N LEU A 176 32.15 -0.73 -8.82
CA LEU A 176 33.42 -1.36 -9.10
C LEU A 176 34.31 -0.43 -9.94
N LYS A 177 35.52 -0.18 -9.44
CA LYS A 177 36.58 0.54 -10.17
C LYS A 177 37.14 -0.24 -11.36
N ASN A 178 36.73 -1.50 -11.55
CA ASN A 178 37.34 -2.46 -12.46
C ASN A 178 36.65 -2.55 -13.84
N GLY A 179 35.94 -1.52 -14.28
CA GLY A 179 35.46 -1.40 -15.66
C GLY A 179 34.12 -2.06 -15.99
N SER A 180 33.39 -2.63 -15.02
CA SER A 180 31.99 -2.99 -15.21
C SER A 180 31.16 -1.70 -15.31
N ALA A 181 30.51 -1.45 -16.46
CA ALA A 181 29.60 -0.32 -16.65
C ALA A 181 28.26 -0.56 -15.92
N LEU A 182 28.31 -0.57 -14.58
CA LEU A 182 27.19 -0.61 -13.67
C LEU A 182 27.30 0.54 -12.67
N PHE A 183 26.15 1.13 -12.34
CA PHE A 183 26.05 2.27 -11.44
C PHE A 183 25.05 1.97 -10.31
N PHE A 184 25.54 1.83 -9.08
CA PHE A 184 24.73 1.54 -7.90
C PHE A 184 24.40 2.83 -7.15
N ARG A 185 23.60 3.69 -7.79
CA ARG A 185 23.42 5.11 -7.38
C ARG A 185 22.06 5.40 -6.76
N GLY A 186 21.45 4.42 -6.11
CA GLY A 186 20.09 4.50 -5.54
C GLY A 186 19.86 5.73 -4.66
N GLN A 187 20.76 6.01 -3.72
CA GLN A 187 20.69 7.17 -2.83
C GLN A 187 20.75 8.50 -3.61
N LEU A 188 21.63 8.60 -4.61
CA LEU A 188 21.72 9.80 -5.45
C LEU A 188 20.49 9.97 -6.33
N ILE A 189 19.89 8.87 -6.80
CA ILE A 189 18.61 8.90 -7.51
C ILE A 189 17.51 9.44 -6.59
N TRP A 190 17.42 8.93 -5.36
CA TRP A 190 16.46 9.41 -4.36
C TRP A 190 16.58 10.92 -4.13
N GLU A 191 17.78 11.40 -3.81
CA GLU A 191 18.06 12.82 -3.58
C GLU A 191 17.72 13.69 -4.80
N ALA A 192 18.11 13.25 -6.00
CA ALA A 192 17.83 13.99 -7.22
C ALA A 192 16.33 14.06 -7.55
N VAL A 193 15.59 12.98 -7.30
CA VAL A 193 14.13 12.95 -7.49
C VAL A 193 13.45 13.83 -6.44
N MET A 194 13.85 13.77 -5.17
CA MET A 194 13.26 14.61 -4.13
C MET A 194 13.47 16.10 -4.42
N ASP A 195 14.67 16.52 -4.81
CA ASP A 195 14.95 17.93 -5.13
C ASP A 195 14.11 18.42 -6.32
N GLU A 196 13.97 17.61 -7.36
CA GLU A 196 13.09 17.91 -8.49
C GLU A 196 11.64 18.07 -8.01
N LEU A 197 11.13 17.13 -7.22
CA LEU A 197 9.76 17.17 -6.69
C LEU A 197 9.52 18.38 -5.79
N LEU A 198 10.50 18.73 -4.94
CA LEU A 198 10.46 19.93 -4.10
C LEU A 198 10.33 21.19 -4.95
N SER A 199 11.05 21.27 -6.07
CA SER A 199 11.02 22.41 -6.99
C SER A 199 9.68 22.57 -7.72
N VAL A 200 9.01 21.46 -8.07
CA VAL A 200 7.71 21.50 -8.77
C VAL A 200 6.52 21.72 -7.83
N GLY A 201 6.72 21.63 -6.50
CA GLY A 201 5.74 22.07 -5.51
C GLY A 201 5.62 21.24 -4.24
N LEU A 202 6.34 20.11 -4.12
CA LEU A 202 6.33 19.28 -2.92
C LEU A 202 6.80 20.07 -1.68
N SER A 203 7.64 21.08 -1.87
CA SER A 203 8.09 22.03 -0.83
C SER A 203 6.96 22.81 -0.14
N LYS A 204 5.74 22.81 -0.72
CA LYS A 204 4.54 23.47 -0.19
C LYS A 204 3.49 22.47 0.32
N ALA A 205 3.86 21.20 0.48
CA ALA A 205 2.93 20.16 0.88
C ALA A 205 2.36 20.41 2.27
N LYS A 206 1.04 20.25 2.43
CA LYS A 206 0.36 20.20 3.73
C LYS A 206 0.27 18.78 4.27
N GLN A 207 0.09 17.83 3.38
CA GLN A 207 0.08 16.40 3.67
C GLN A 207 0.92 15.69 2.63
N ALA A 208 1.71 14.72 3.07
CA ALA A 208 2.55 13.93 2.19
C ALA A 208 2.55 12.47 2.65
N LEU A 209 2.28 11.56 1.71
CA LEU A 209 2.35 10.12 1.90
C LEU A 209 3.45 9.55 0.99
N LEU A 210 4.49 8.99 1.59
CA LEU A 210 5.45 8.14 0.87
C LEU A 210 4.95 6.71 0.92
N SER A 211 4.87 6.05 -0.23
CA SER A 211 4.46 4.66 -0.33
C SER A 211 5.34 3.90 -1.31
N GLY A 212 5.24 2.58 -1.30
CA GLY A 212 5.89 1.72 -2.27
C GLY A 212 5.54 0.27 -2.03
N CYS A 213 5.68 -0.56 -3.06
CA CYS A 213 5.37 -1.99 -3.01
C CYS A 213 6.65 -2.83 -3.17
N SER A 214 6.76 -3.94 -2.46
CA SER A 214 7.89 -4.88 -2.57
C SER A 214 9.24 -4.19 -2.30
N ALA A 215 10.18 -4.21 -3.26
CA ALA A 215 11.44 -3.46 -3.16
C ALA A 215 11.24 -1.95 -2.95
N GLY A 216 10.15 -1.37 -3.50
CA GLY A 216 9.76 0.01 -3.24
C GLY A 216 9.15 0.22 -1.85
N GLY A 217 8.54 -0.82 -1.28
CA GLY A 217 8.09 -0.82 0.12
C GLY A 217 9.27 -0.81 1.08
N LEU A 218 10.30 -1.60 0.81
CA LEU A 218 11.57 -1.53 1.56
C LEU A 218 12.22 -0.14 1.39
N ALA A 219 12.25 0.41 0.17
CA ALA A 219 12.74 1.77 -0.07
C ALA A 219 11.96 2.82 0.73
N THR A 220 10.64 2.63 0.89
CA THR A 220 9.80 3.51 1.73
C THR A 220 10.23 3.48 3.19
N LEU A 221 10.57 2.30 3.73
CA LEU A 221 11.09 2.19 5.11
C LEU A 221 12.45 2.87 5.26
N ILE A 222 13.35 2.66 4.30
CA ILE A 222 14.71 3.23 4.30
C ILE A 222 14.66 4.76 4.27
N HIS A 223 13.80 5.35 3.44
CA HIS A 223 13.80 6.78 3.14
C HIS A 223 12.76 7.60 3.91
N CYS A 224 11.96 6.99 4.78
CA CYS A 224 10.83 7.67 5.44
C CYS A 224 11.26 8.88 6.28
N ASP A 225 12.31 8.73 7.09
CA ASP A 225 12.79 9.80 7.97
C ASP A 225 13.42 10.95 7.17
N ASP A 226 14.15 10.62 6.10
CA ASP A 226 14.69 11.61 5.15
C ASP A 226 13.57 12.39 4.48
N PHE A 227 12.55 11.68 3.99
CA PHE A 227 11.36 12.30 3.40
C PHE A 227 10.67 13.26 4.35
N ARG A 228 10.51 12.89 5.64
CA ARG A 228 9.95 13.78 6.66
C ARG A 228 10.78 15.05 6.85
N ARG A 229 12.11 14.93 6.84
CA ARG A 229 13.05 16.05 7.05
C ARG A 229 13.06 17.05 5.89
N LEU A 230 12.76 16.61 4.67
CA LEU A 230 12.73 17.45 3.48
C LEU A 230 11.49 18.36 3.39
N LEU A 231 10.44 18.06 4.16
CA LEU A 231 9.14 18.72 4.06
C LEU A 231 8.93 19.77 5.16
N PRO A 232 7.99 20.72 4.96
CA PRO A 232 7.67 21.73 5.97
C PRO A 232 7.44 21.13 7.35
N THR A 233 7.85 21.85 8.39
CA THR A 233 7.74 21.37 9.77
C THR A 233 6.29 21.17 10.20
N ASP A 234 5.37 21.95 9.64
CA ASP A 234 3.92 21.89 9.86
C ASP A 234 3.19 20.91 8.93
N ALA A 235 3.88 20.28 7.97
CA ALA A 235 3.29 19.27 7.11
C ALA A 235 3.04 17.95 7.87
N THR A 236 1.90 17.31 7.62
CA THR A 236 1.64 15.94 8.07
C THR A 236 2.28 14.96 7.10
N VAL A 237 3.32 14.26 7.53
CA VAL A 237 4.03 13.26 6.70
C VAL A 237 3.79 11.86 7.25
N LYS A 238 3.48 10.92 6.36
CA LYS A 238 3.29 9.50 6.66
C LYS A 238 3.98 8.62 5.63
N CYS A 239 4.28 7.39 6.02
CA CYS A 239 4.89 6.39 5.16
C CYS A 239 4.08 5.09 5.20
N LEU A 240 3.89 4.46 4.04
CA LEU A 240 3.16 3.21 3.86
C LEU A 240 4.03 2.23 3.06
N ALA A 241 4.65 1.30 3.77
CA ALA A 241 5.42 0.23 3.14
C ALA A 241 4.52 -0.98 2.86
N ASP A 242 4.13 -1.17 1.60
CA ASP A 242 3.37 -2.33 1.16
C ASP A 242 4.32 -3.45 0.73
N ALA A 243 4.10 -4.66 1.26
CA ALA A 243 4.95 -5.84 1.02
C ALA A 243 6.48 -5.57 1.16
N GLY A 244 6.85 -4.62 2.02
CA GLY A 244 8.23 -4.10 2.14
C GLY A 244 9.01 -4.60 3.36
N PHE A 245 8.36 -5.35 4.24
CA PHE A 245 8.98 -5.92 5.43
C PHE A 245 9.38 -7.38 5.17
N PHE A 246 10.67 -7.66 5.23
CA PHE A 246 11.25 -8.97 4.96
C PHE A 246 11.86 -9.53 6.25
N LEU A 247 11.60 -10.80 6.52
CA LEU A 247 12.21 -11.52 7.64
C LEU A 247 13.55 -12.12 7.18
N ASP A 248 14.59 -11.94 7.99
CA ASP A 248 15.88 -12.62 7.81
C ASP A 248 15.81 -13.99 8.49
N GLU A 249 15.33 -14.98 7.75
CA GLU A 249 15.01 -16.31 8.27
C GLU A 249 15.67 -17.40 7.42
N TYR A 250 16.01 -18.53 8.05
CA TYR A 250 16.51 -19.69 7.35
C TYR A 250 15.38 -20.35 6.55
N VAL A 251 15.57 -20.45 5.23
CA VAL A 251 14.66 -21.22 4.37
C VAL A 251 15.12 -22.67 4.36
N TYR A 252 14.31 -23.56 4.93
CA TYR A 252 14.46 -25.00 4.74
C TYR A 252 14.00 -25.35 3.33
N VAL A 253 14.95 -25.64 2.44
CA VAL A 253 14.67 -26.18 1.11
C VAL A 253 14.61 -27.71 1.26
N TYR A 254 13.40 -28.27 1.18
CA TYR A 254 13.16 -29.72 1.13
C TYR A 254 13.34 -30.28 -0.28
#